data_AF-A0A3D6AJ41-F1
#
_entry.id   AF-A0A3D6AJ41-F1
#
_cell.length_a   1.000
_cell.length_b   1.000
_cell.length_c   1.000
_cell.angle_alpha   90.00
_cell.angle_beta   90.00
_cell.angle_gamma   90.00
#
_symmetry.space_group_name_H-M   'P 1'
#
loop_
_entity.id
_entity.type
_entity.pdbx_description
1 polymer ?
#
loop_
_entity_poly.entity_id
_entity_poly.type
_entity_poly.pdbx_seq_one_letter_code
_entity_poly.pdbx_strand_id
1 'polypeptide(L)'
;MRNASQTFFHVKLVAKVALAAGVTAVLCLLVSLAFLTGTNGDSYPVIIRNNSITREEIGSLMLFSGLALVSLIGVLTWLIALYSSFRIAGPLYRFTGNFKTVIANDMNGLIGLRTGDSLRKQESNIMHALTAARAHYAAIDRASQQAAAALECGDADAYAKAISHLKALDAKIRI
;
A
#
# COMPACT_ATOMS: atom_id res chain seq x y z
N MET A 1 4.83 -14.91 -7.74
CA MET A 1 3.44 -14.87 -7.21
C MET A 1 3.20 -13.77 -6.14
N ARG A 2 3.80 -12.57 -6.28
CA ARG A 2 3.90 -11.59 -5.17
C ARG A 2 2.99 -10.34 -5.32
N ASN A 3 2.53 -10.06 -6.54
CA ASN A 3 1.60 -8.96 -6.86
C ASN A 3 0.15 -9.23 -6.44
N ALA A 4 -0.19 -10.49 -6.13
CA ALA A 4 -1.54 -10.87 -5.74
C ALA A 4 -1.98 -10.23 -4.40
N SER A 5 -1.06 -10.05 -3.44
CA SER A 5 -1.45 -9.56 -2.10
C SER A 5 -1.81 -8.06 -2.05
N GLN A 6 -1.09 -7.22 -2.79
CA GLN A 6 -1.38 -5.78 -2.84
C GLN A 6 -2.59 -5.48 -3.72
N THR A 7 -2.74 -6.18 -4.84
CA THR A 7 -3.95 -6.10 -5.67
C THR A 7 -5.17 -6.58 -4.89
N PHE A 8 -5.07 -7.65 -4.10
CA PHE A 8 -6.17 -8.09 -3.24
C PHE A 8 -6.57 -7.04 -2.20
N PHE A 9 -5.60 -6.31 -1.64
CA PHE A 9 -5.89 -5.27 -0.64
C PHE A 9 -6.65 -4.09 -1.26
N HIS A 10 -6.19 -3.60 -2.41
CA HIS A 10 -6.89 -2.52 -3.13
C HIS A 10 -8.27 -2.97 -3.61
N VAL A 11 -8.39 -4.18 -4.17
CA VAL A 11 -9.67 -4.74 -4.61
C VAL A 11 -10.63 -4.91 -3.43
N LYS A 12 -10.17 -5.42 -2.29
CA LYS A 12 -11.02 -5.60 -1.10
C LYS A 12 -11.46 -4.27 -0.50
N LEU A 13 -10.61 -3.24 -0.56
CA LEU A 13 -10.95 -1.90 -0.10
C LEU A 13 -11.98 -1.24 -1.03
N VAL A 14 -11.72 -1.25 -2.35
CA VAL A 14 -12.65 -0.73 -3.36
C VAL A 14 -13.98 -1.47 -3.30
N ALA A 15 -13.97 -2.80 -3.15
CA ALA A 15 -15.19 -3.60 -3.00
C ALA A 15 -16.00 -3.21 -1.75
N LYS A 16 -15.34 -2.96 -0.62
CA LYS A 16 -16.02 -2.49 0.61
C LYS A 16 -16.64 -1.11 0.42
N VAL A 17 -15.95 -0.20 -0.26
CA VAL A 17 -16.48 1.14 -0.56
C VAL A 17 -17.67 1.06 -1.51
N ALA A 18 -17.53 0.31 -2.60
CA ALA A 18 -18.60 0.10 -3.57
C ALA A 18 -19.84 -0.53 -2.91
N LEU A 19 -19.64 -1.52 -2.04
CA LEU A 19 -20.73 -2.18 -1.31
C LEU A 19 -21.39 -1.22 -0.31
N ALA A 20 -20.62 -0.45 0.46
CA ALA A 20 -21.17 0.55 1.38
C ALA A 20 -21.96 1.65 0.65
N ALA A 21 -21.42 2.14 -0.47
CA ALA A 21 -22.11 3.10 -1.32
C ALA A 21 -23.42 2.52 -1.90
N GLY A 22 -23.39 1.28 -2.38
CA GLY A 22 -24.57 0.58 -2.89
C GLY A 22 -25.65 0.37 -1.82
N VAL A 23 -25.27 -0.11 -0.63
CA VAL A 23 -26.21 -0.29 0.49
C VAL A 23 -26.82 1.04 0.91
N THR A 24 -26.03 2.12 0.97
CA THR A 24 -26.53 3.45 1.28
C THR A 24 -27.52 3.93 0.21
N ALA A 25 -27.20 3.75 -1.06
CA ALA A 25 -28.09 4.14 -2.16
C ALA A 25 -29.43 3.41 -2.10
N VAL A 26 -29.42 2.11 -1.83
CA VAL A 26 -30.64 1.30 -1.65
C VAL A 26 -31.46 1.80 -0.45
N LEU A 27 -30.82 2.06 0.69
CA LEU A 27 -31.48 2.62 1.87
C LEU A 27 -32.12 3.98 1.59
N CYS A 28 -31.41 4.86 0.90
CA CYS A 28 -31.92 6.19 0.55
C CYS A 28 -33.14 6.07 -0.38
N LEU A 29 -33.09 5.15 -1.35
CA LEU A 29 -34.22 4.87 -2.24
C LEU A 29 -35.41 4.29 -1.48
N LEU A 30 -35.20 3.35 -0.55
CA LEU A 30 -36.27 2.79 0.29
C LEU A 30 -36.92 3.85 1.19
N VAL A 31 -36.13 4.75 1.76
CA VAL A 31 -36.65 5.86 2.56
C VAL A 31 -37.48 6.80 1.68
N SER A 32 -36.96 7.22 0.53
CA SER A 32 -37.72 8.02 -0.42
C SER A 32 -39.03 7.33 -0.83
N LEU A 33 -38.97 6.03 -1.14
CA LEU A 33 -40.15 5.26 -1.50
C LEU A 33 -41.16 5.19 -0.34
N ALA A 34 -40.71 5.03 0.90
CA ALA A 34 -41.57 5.05 2.08
C ALA A 34 -42.25 6.41 2.29
N PHE A 35 -41.56 7.52 2.01
CA PHE A 35 -42.16 8.86 2.04
C PHE A 35 -43.15 9.09 0.91
N LEU A 36 -42.89 8.56 -0.29
CA LEU A 36 -43.82 8.66 -1.43
C LEU A 36 -45.04 7.74 -1.29
N THR A 37 -44.86 6.57 -0.68
CA THR A 37 -45.93 5.59 -0.47
C THR A 37 -46.68 5.96 0.80
N GLY A 38 -47.50 7.02 0.71
CA GLY A 38 -48.37 7.45 1.81
C GLY A 38 -49.26 6.32 2.33
N THR A 39 -49.72 6.43 3.57
CA THR A 39 -50.54 5.43 4.28
C THR A 39 -51.69 4.93 3.40
N ASN A 40 -51.64 3.65 3.02
CA ASN A 40 -52.63 2.98 2.18
C ASN A 40 -54.02 3.08 2.84
N GLY A 41 -54.90 3.94 2.31
CA GLY A 41 -56.25 4.08 2.85
C GLY A 41 -57.21 5.07 2.19
N ASP A 42 -56.82 5.84 1.17
CA ASP A 42 -57.65 6.98 0.74
C ASP A 42 -58.20 6.91 -0.69
N SER A 43 -59.46 7.36 -0.80
CA SER A 43 -60.34 7.42 -1.98
C SER A 43 -59.67 8.00 -3.24
N TYR A 44 -60.10 7.55 -4.43
CA TYR A 44 -59.65 7.99 -5.77
C TYR A 44 -59.30 9.50 -5.94
N PRO A 45 -60.08 10.47 -5.42
CA PRO A 45 -59.72 11.90 -5.50
C PRO A 45 -58.46 12.28 -4.70
N VAL A 46 -58.15 11.57 -3.61
CA VAL A 46 -56.93 11.78 -2.82
C VAL A 46 -55.69 11.27 -3.58
N ILE A 47 -55.83 10.20 -4.36
CA ILE A 47 -54.76 9.67 -5.22
C ILE A 47 -54.39 10.68 -6.33
N ILE A 48 -55.37 11.36 -6.94
CA ILE A 48 -55.14 12.36 -7.99
C ILE A 48 -54.51 13.64 -7.40
N ARG A 49 -55.00 14.10 -6.24
CA ARG A 49 -54.45 15.28 -5.56
C ARG A 49 -53.04 15.01 -5.01
N ASN A 50 -52.78 13.81 -4.49
CA ASN A 50 -51.44 13.41 -4.10
C ASN A 50 -50.52 13.39 -5.33
N ASN A 51 -50.95 12.86 -6.49
CA ASN A 51 -50.11 12.83 -7.69
C ASN A 51 -49.63 14.22 -8.17
N SER A 52 -50.42 15.29 -8.01
CA SER A 52 -49.97 16.64 -8.38
C SER A 52 -48.99 17.23 -7.37
N ILE A 53 -49.20 17.00 -6.07
CA ILE A 53 -48.30 17.43 -4.99
C ILE A 53 -46.98 16.64 -5.04
N THR A 54 -47.04 15.34 -5.34
CA THR A 54 -45.87 14.48 -5.50
C THR A 54 -45.01 14.94 -6.68
N ARG A 55 -45.59 15.48 -7.77
CA ARG A 55 -44.79 15.98 -8.91
C ARG A 55 -43.95 17.21 -8.60
N GLU A 56 -44.43 18.14 -7.78
CA GLU A 56 -43.64 19.32 -7.38
C GLU A 56 -42.53 18.94 -6.38
N GLU A 57 -42.81 18.02 -5.46
CA GLU A 57 -41.86 17.65 -4.39
C GLU A 57 -40.83 16.58 -4.82
N ILE A 58 -41.10 15.78 -5.87
CA ILE A 58 -40.15 14.76 -6.38
C ILE A 58 -38.81 15.41 -6.77
N GLY A 59 -38.83 16.58 -7.41
CA GLY A 59 -37.62 17.26 -7.86
C GLY A 59 -36.71 17.64 -6.68
N SER A 60 -37.30 18.29 -5.67
CA SER A 60 -36.61 18.67 -4.43
C SER A 60 -36.13 17.44 -3.65
N LEU A 61 -36.94 16.38 -3.57
CA LEU A 61 -36.59 15.14 -2.89
C LEU A 61 -35.44 14.40 -3.59
N MET A 62 -35.44 14.33 -4.93
CA MET A 62 -34.34 13.76 -5.71
C MET A 62 -33.05 14.55 -5.52
N LEU A 63 -33.13 15.89 -5.54
CA LEU A 63 -31.96 16.73 -5.31
C LEU A 63 -31.40 16.52 -3.90
N PHE A 64 -32.26 16.53 -2.88
CA PHE A 64 -31.83 16.33 -1.50
C PHE A 64 -31.21 14.94 -1.28
N SER A 65 -31.87 13.88 -1.76
CA SER A 65 -31.37 12.51 -1.65
C SER A 65 -30.07 12.30 -2.43
N GLY A 66 -29.96 12.83 -3.64
CA GLY A 66 -28.73 12.79 -4.44
C GLY A 66 -27.57 13.53 -3.77
N LEU A 67 -27.83 14.73 -3.24
CA LEU A 67 -26.81 15.52 -2.56
C LEU A 67 -26.36 14.86 -1.25
N ALA A 68 -27.30 14.30 -0.48
CA ALA A 68 -27.00 13.54 0.73
C ALA A 68 -26.14 12.31 0.42
N LEU A 69 -26.46 11.57 -0.65
CA LEU A 69 -25.71 10.40 -1.08
C LEU A 69 -24.28 10.76 -1.50
N VAL A 70 -24.12 11.78 -2.36
CA VAL A 70 -22.80 12.24 -2.82
C VAL A 70 -21.96 12.75 -1.65
N SER A 71 -22.57 13.51 -0.73
CA SER A 71 -21.90 14.00 0.48
C SER A 71 -21.38 12.84 1.35
N LEU A 72 -22.22 11.82 1.60
CA LEU A 72 -21.81 10.66 2.39
C LEU A 72 -20.67 9.87 1.71
N ILE A 73 -20.76 9.64 0.40
CA ILE A 73 -19.70 8.97 -0.36
C ILE A 73 -18.40 9.78 -0.31
N GLY A 74 -18.49 11.12 -0.40
CA GLY A 74 -17.36 12.03 -0.26
C GLY A 74 -16.68 11.88 1.10
N VAL A 75 -17.45 11.89 2.19
CA VAL A 75 -16.93 11.72 3.56
C VAL A 75 -16.29 10.34 3.75
N LEU A 76 -16.94 9.26 3.29
CA LEU A 76 -16.38 7.92 3.38
C LEU A 76 -15.07 7.79 2.59
N THR A 77 -15.03 8.34 1.37
CA THR A 77 -13.84 8.34 0.53
C THR A 77 -12.71 9.12 1.20
N TRP A 78 -13.03 10.28 1.78
CA TRP A 78 -12.07 11.10 2.52
C TRP A 78 -11.51 10.37 3.74
N LEU A 79 -12.36 9.74 4.56
CA LEU A 79 -11.94 8.96 5.73
C LEU A 79 -11.00 7.81 5.34
N ILE A 80 -11.28 7.14 4.22
CA ILE A 80 -10.46 6.04 3.73
C ILE A 80 -9.12 6.55 3.20
N ALA A 81 -9.13 7.66 2.45
CA ALA A 81 -7.91 8.30 1.98
C ALA A 81 -7.04 8.72 3.17
N LEU A 82 -7.65 9.30 4.20
CA LEU A 82 -6.98 9.71 5.44
C LEU A 82 -6.39 8.50 6.19
N TYR A 83 -7.20 7.45 6.39
CA TYR A 83 -6.76 6.21 7.03
C TYR A 83 -5.60 5.55 6.28
N SER A 84 -5.70 5.48 4.95
CA SER A 84 -4.66 4.94 4.07
C SER A 84 -3.38 5.78 4.16
N SER A 85 -3.51 7.10 4.14
CA SER A 85 -2.39 8.04 4.28
C SER A 85 -1.64 7.83 5.60
N PHE A 86 -2.33 7.78 6.74
CA PHE A 86 -1.67 7.55 8.03
C PHE A 86 -0.98 6.19 8.13
N ARG A 87 -1.60 5.14 7.57
CA ARG A 87 -1.06 3.78 7.66
C ARG A 87 0.09 3.51 6.69
N ILE A 88 0.15 4.22 5.57
CA ILE A 88 1.17 4.00 4.52
C ILE A 88 2.27 5.08 4.59
N ALA A 89 1.90 6.35 4.71
CA ALA A 89 2.86 7.47 4.67
C ALA A 89 3.79 7.46 5.87
N GLY A 90 3.31 7.12 7.07
CA GLY A 90 4.14 7.02 8.27
C GLY A 90 5.28 6.00 8.13
N PRO A 91 4.97 4.72 7.84
CA PRO A 91 6.01 3.71 7.59
C PRO A 91 6.90 4.04 6.40
N LEU A 92 6.36 4.62 5.33
CA LEU A 92 7.14 5.00 4.15
C LEU A 92 8.14 6.14 4.44
N TYR A 93 7.72 7.14 5.22
CA TYR A 93 8.59 8.22 5.66
C TYR A 93 9.74 7.69 6.53
N ARG A 94 9.44 6.78 7.48
CA ARG A 94 10.48 6.14 8.30
C ARG A 94 11.42 5.28 7.47
N PHE A 95 10.88 4.50 6.55
CA PHE A 95 11.65 3.66 5.65
C PHE A 95 12.61 4.48 4.76
N THR A 96 12.15 5.62 4.23
CA THR A 96 13.00 6.52 3.43
C THR A 96 14.05 7.24 4.28
N GLY A 97 13.72 7.61 5.52
CA GLY A 97 14.69 8.13 6.49
C GLY A 97 15.79 7.13 6.83
N ASN A 98 15.43 5.86 7.05
CA ASN A 98 16.39 4.79 7.24
C ASN A 98 17.29 4.57 6.02
N PHE A 99 16.74 4.67 4.81
CA PHE A 99 17.55 4.57 3.59
C PHE A 99 18.57 5.71 3.47
N LYS A 100 18.15 6.94 3.77
CA LYS A 100 19.06 8.10 3.73
C LYS A 100 20.19 7.97 4.74
N THR A 101 19.90 7.49 5.94
CA THR A 101 20.92 7.29 6.98
C THR A 101 21.87 6.16 6.63
N VAL A 102 21.38 5.08 6.02
CA VAL A 102 22.19 3.96 5.52
C VAL A 102 23.13 4.37 4.38
N ILE A 103 22.71 5.32 3.52
CA ILE A 103 23.55 5.86 2.44
C ILE A 103 24.58 6.85 2.99
N ALA A 104 24.21 7.68 3.96
CA ALA A 104 25.02 8.81 4.43
C ALA A 104 26.02 8.45 5.53
N ASN A 105 25.68 7.52 6.42
CA ASN A 105 26.57 7.02 7.45
C ASN A 105 26.75 5.52 7.25
N ASP A 106 27.92 5.01 7.64
CA ASP A 106 28.27 3.60 7.59
C ASP A 106 27.26 2.77 8.40
N MET A 107 26.13 2.42 7.76
CA MET A 107 25.44 1.14 7.72
C MET A 107 25.03 0.49 9.07
N ASN A 108 25.22 1.17 10.21
CA ASN A 108 25.13 0.63 11.57
C ASN A 108 23.84 1.00 12.34
N GLY A 109 22.91 1.73 11.73
CA GLY A 109 21.73 2.21 12.45
C GLY A 109 20.45 2.17 11.62
N LEU A 110 19.93 0.98 11.36
CA LEU A 110 18.56 0.85 10.88
C LEU A 110 17.59 0.86 12.06
N ILE A 111 16.78 1.92 12.15
CA ILE A 111 15.68 2.00 13.11
C ILE A 111 14.59 1.04 12.62
N GLY A 112 14.46 -0.13 13.23
CA GLY A 112 13.46 -1.12 12.81
C GLY A 112 12.05 -0.54 12.78
N LEU A 113 11.30 -0.87 11.72
CA LEU A 113 9.87 -0.53 11.64
C LEU A 113 9.10 -1.13 12.82
N ARG A 114 7.99 -0.48 13.22
CA ARG A 114 7.22 -0.93 14.38
C ARG A 114 6.53 -2.26 14.06
N THR A 115 6.36 -3.10 15.08
CA THR A 115 5.52 -4.30 15.00
C THR A 115 4.11 -3.93 14.53
N GLY A 116 3.75 -4.31 13.30
CA GLY A 116 2.45 -4.03 12.68
C GLY A 116 2.51 -3.20 11.39
N ASP A 117 3.68 -2.66 11.03
CA ASP A 117 3.84 -1.90 9.79
C ASP A 117 3.75 -2.81 8.55
N SER A 118 3.01 -2.37 7.53
CA SER A 118 2.74 -3.14 6.31
C SER A 118 3.98 -3.40 5.44
N LEU A 119 5.07 -2.67 5.69
CA LEU A 119 6.32 -2.72 4.93
C LEU A 119 7.41 -3.58 5.59
N ARG A 120 7.13 -4.21 6.74
CA ARG A 120 8.13 -4.99 7.49
C ARG A 120 8.74 -6.14 6.69
N LYS A 121 7.95 -6.78 5.83
CA LYS A 121 8.45 -7.86 4.97
C LYS A 121 9.44 -7.30 3.93
N GLN A 122 9.15 -6.15 3.35
CA GLN A 122 10.01 -5.47 2.38
C GLN A 122 11.31 -5.03 3.04
N GLU A 123 11.22 -4.40 4.22
CA GLU A 123 12.37 -4.07 5.06
C GLU A 123 13.25 -5.30 5.32
N SER A 124 12.67 -6.41 5.80
CA SER A 124 13.43 -7.64 6.06
C SER A 124 14.14 -8.20 4.81
N ASN A 125 13.50 -8.17 3.64
CA ASN A 125 14.16 -8.62 2.40
C ASN A 125 15.31 -7.70 2.00
N ILE A 126 15.13 -6.39 2.17
CA ILE A 126 16.18 -5.42 1.87
C ILE A 126 17.33 -5.56 2.85
N MET A 127 17.05 -5.78 4.13
CA MET A 127 18.09 -6.08 5.14
C MET A 127 18.87 -7.33 4.76
N HIS A 128 18.18 -8.40 4.37
CA HIS A 128 18.85 -9.62 3.95
C HIS A 128 19.72 -9.41 2.71
N ALA A 129 19.21 -8.68 1.70
CA ALA A 129 19.98 -8.34 0.50
C ALA A 129 21.19 -7.47 0.83
N LEU A 130 21.04 -6.51 1.75
CA LEU A 130 22.11 -5.62 2.19
C LEU A 130 23.19 -6.38 2.96
N THR A 131 22.80 -7.26 3.89
CA THR A 131 23.74 -8.13 4.61
C THR A 131 24.49 -9.06 3.66
N ALA A 132 23.79 -9.64 2.67
CA ALA A 132 24.42 -10.48 1.66
C ALA A 132 25.43 -9.69 0.81
N ALA A 133 25.08 -8.47 0.40
CA ALA A 133 25.98 -7.58 -0.33
C ALA A 133 27.23 -7.25 0.51
N ARG A 134 27.07 -6.90 1.80
CA ARG A 134 28.20 -6.63 2.70
C ARG A 134 29.14 -7.82 2.86
N ALA A 135 28.57 -9.01 3.09
CA ALA A 135 29.36 -10.22 3.21
C ALA A 135 30.19 -10.49 1.95
N HIS A 136 29.63 -10.17 0.78
CA HIS A 136 30.31 -10.33 -0.49
C HIS A 136 31.43 -9.29 -0.70
N TYR A 137 31.17 -8.01 -0.44
CA TYR A 137 32.21 -6.97 -0.48
C TYR A 137 33.37 -7.27 0.47
N ALA A 138 33.08 -7.71 1.70
CA ALA A 138 34.11 -8.11 2.65
C ALA A 138 34.91 -9.34 2.18
N ALA A 139 34.29 -10.26 1.44
CA ALA A 139 35.00 -11.40 0.85
C ALA A 139 35.93 -10.98 -0.29
N ILE A 140 35.48 -10.06 -1.15
CA ILE A 140 36.30 -9.48 -2.23
C ILE A 140 37.50 -8.73 -1.65
N ASP A 141 37.27 -7.87 -0.65
CA ASP A 141 38.34 -7.09 -0.01
C ASP A 141 39.40 -8.00 0.63
N ARG A 142 38.98 -9.02 1.39
CA ARG A 142 39.91 -10.02 1.94
C ARG A 142 40.68 -10.76 0.86
N ALA A 143 40.01 -11.20 -0.21
CA ALA A 143 40.67 -11.92 -1.29
C ALA A 143 41.66 -11.02 -2.06
N SER A 144 41.35 -9.73 -2.21
CA SER A 144 42.26 -8.72 -2.78
C SER A 144 43.48 -8.49 -1.88
N GLN A 145 43.30 -8.37 -0.57
CA GLN A 145 44.39 -8.21 0.40
C GLN A 145 45.30 -9.45 0.42
N GLN A 146 44.72 -10.65 0.35
CA GLN A 146 45.47 -11.90 0.25
C GLN A 146 46.29 -11.98 -1.04
N ALA A 147 45.72 -11.57 -2.18
CA ALA A 147 46.43 -11.51 -3.44
C ALA A 147 47.60 -10.51 -3.40
N ALA A 148 47.38 -9.32 -2.83
CA ALA A 148 48.41 -8.30 -2.66
C ALA A 148 49.57 -8.81 -1.78
N ALA A 149 49.26 -9.40 -0.62
CA ALA A 149 50.27 -9.95 0.29
C ALA A 149 51.09 -11.10 -0.34
N ALA A 150 50.42 -12.01 -1.08
CA ALA A 150 51.10 -13.10 -1.76
C ALA A 150 52.05 -12.60 -2.87
N LEU A 151 51.65 -11.53 -3.57
CA LEU A 151 52.48 -10.87 -4.58
C LEU A 151 53.72 -10.23 -3.96
N GLU A 152 53.56 -9.54 -2.83
CA GLU A 152 54.68 -8.92 -2.09
C GLU A 152 55.67 -9.95 -1.54
N CYS A 153 55.19 -11.11 -1.10
CA CYS A 153 56.04 -12.22 -0.64
C CYS A 153 56.65 -13.06 -1.78
N GLY A 154 56.28 -12.82 -3.04
CA GLY A 154 56.74 -13.60 -4.19
C GLY A 154 56.21 -15.04 -4.25
N ASP A 155 55.12 -15.35 -3.52
CA ASP A 155 54.52 -16.67 -3.49
C ASP A 155 53.52 -16.83 -4.65
N ALA A 156 54.01 -17.42 -5.75
CA ALA A 156 53.24 -17.63 -6.97
C ALA A 156 52.02 -18.55 -6.77
N ASP A 157 52.12 -19.54 -5.87
CA ASP A 157 51.04 -20.50 -5.62
C ASP A 157 49.93 -19.87 -4.79
N ALA A 158 50.29 -19.10 -3.76
CA ALA A 158 49.33 -18.34 -2.96
C ALA A 158 48.62 -17.25 -3.80
N TYR A 159 49.36 -16.58 -4.69
CA TYR A 159 48.79 -15.59 -5.60
C TYR A 159 47.79 -16.23 -6.59
N ALA A 160 48.17 -17.35 -7.23
CA ALA A 160 47.29 -18.07 -8.15
C ALA A 160 45.99 -18.52 -7.46
N LYS A 161 46.08 -18.99 -6.20
CA LYS A 161 44.90 -19.34 -5.39
C LYS A 161 44.02 -18.13 -5.11
N ALA A 162 44.59 -17.00 -4.67
CA ALA A 162 43.83 -15.78 -4.35
C ALA A 162 43.10 -15.22 -5.61
N ILE A 163 43.77 -15.20 -6.76
CA ILE A 163 43.16 -14.78 -8.04
C ILE A 163 42.06 -15.75 -8.49
N SER A 164 42.24 -17.06 -8.32
CA SER A 164 41.19 -18.03 -8.65
C SER A 164 39.93 -17.84 -7.80
N HIS A 165 40.12 -17.49 -6.52
CA HIS A 165 39.03 -17.20 -5.58
C HIS A 165 38.31 -15.90 -5.95
N LEU A 166 39.05 -14.85 -6.33
CA LEU A 166 38.47 -13.60 -6.86
C LEU A 166 37.64 -13.85 -8.13
N LYS A 167 38.16 -14.64 -9.07
CA LYS A 167 37.41 -15.01 -10.29
C LYS A 167 36.12 -15.79 -9.97
N ALA A 168 36.17 -16.68 -9.00
CA ALA A 168 34.99 -17.42 -8.56
C ALA A 168 33.94 -16.52 -7.90
N LEU A 169 34.37 -15.53 -7.11
CA LEU A 169 33.49 -14.52 -6.52
C LEU A 169 32.83 -13.66 -7.59
N ASP A 170 33.59 -13.19 -8.58
CA ASP A 170 33.09 -12.36 -9.68
C ASP A 170 32.12 -13.12 -10.61
N ALA A 171 32.40 -14.39 -10.91
CA ALA A 171 31.50 -15.24 -11.70
C ALA A 171 30.12 -15.42 -11.05
N LYS A 172 30.05 -15.36 -9.71
CA LYS A 172 28.80 -15.48 -8.95
C LYS A 172 27.90 -14.23 -9.07
N ILE A 173 28.44 -13.10 -9.55
CA ILE A 173 27.72 -11.81 -9.72
C ILE A 173 27.02 -11.74 -11.09
N ARG A 174 27.52 -12.46 -12.11
CA ARG A 174 27.01 -12.41 -13.48
C ARG A 174 25.74 -13.22 -13.75
N ILE A 175 25.19 -13.90 -12.75
CA ILE A 175 23.99 -14.76 -12.83
C ILE A 175 22.82 -14.03 -12.16
#